data_AF-A0A2G5KFU5-F1
#
_entry.id   AF-A0A2G5KFU5-F1
#
_cell.length_a   1.000
_cell.length_b   1.000
_cell.length_c   1.000
_cell.angle_alpha   90.00
_cell.angle_beta   90.00
_cell.angle_gamma   90.00
#
_symmetry.space_group_name_H-M   'P 1'
#
loop_
_entity.id
_entity.type
_entity.pdbx_description
1 polymer ?
#
loop_
_entity_poly.entity_id
_entity_poly.type
_entity_poly.pdbx_seq_one_letter_code
_entity_poly.pdbx_strand_id
1 'polypeptide(L)'
;MNVLEENIAEFKTDFPKSWSFLWSPEEAEKISEEHKDQIHFLNKKGTEIVKEYLNSSKMLVYSTGTDWSPFTKGYFKTEKKFQISMDCDSEIKKWLYNLGIPFDKYVFVESDNSGQAIMLTWKMVIKYWEGMFWDTDLTIFDGSLNWALFYYHESQLFFGKDNLFDQEAEFEKNLEQNKLLNEIKNRIK
;
A
#
# COMPACT_ATOMS: atom_id res chain seq x y z
N MET A 1 -13.11 -12.12 0.72
CA MET A 1 -12.90 -10.67 0.73
C MET A 1 -12.85 -10.28 2.19
N ASN A 2 -11.89 -9.47 2.64
CA ASN A 2 -11.85 -9.07 4.06
C ASN A 2 -12.83 -7.90 4.30
N VAL A 3 -13.11 -7.59 5.58
CA VAL A 3 -14.06 -6.52 5.97
C VAL A 3 -13.68 -5.16 5.34
N LEU A 4 -12.39 -4.87 5.21
CA LEU A 4 -11.94 -3.64 4.55
C LEU A 4 -12.34 -3.62 3.07
N GLU A 5 -12.01 -4.67 2.32
CA GLU A 5 -12.33 -4.81 0.90
C GLU A 5 -13.85 -4.76 0.63
N GLU A 6 -14.67 -5.29 1.56
CA GLU A 6 -16.14 -5.26 1.46
C GLU A 6 -16.75 -3.88 1.64
N ASN A 7 -16.21 -3.07 2.56
CA ASN A 7 -16.81 -1.78 2.91
C ASN A 7 -16.16 -0.60 2.16
N ILE A 8 -14.93 -0.75 1.69
CA ILE A 8 -14.20 0.36 1.07
C ILE A 8 -14.78 0.75 -0.30
N ALA A 9 -15.49 -0.18 -0.96
CA ALA A 9 -16.12 0.03 -2.25
C ALA A 9 -17.27 1.07 -2.21
N GLU A 10 -17.79 1.40 -1.03
CA GLU A 10 -18.79 2.47 -0.87
C GLU A 10 -18.17 3.88 -0.94
N PHE A 11 -16.85 4.01 -0.78
CA PHE A 11 -16.14 5.29 -0.77
C PHE A 11 -15.56 5.67 -2.13
N LYS A 12 -15.95 4.98 -3.20
CA LYS A 12 -15.49 5.27 -4.56
C LYS A 12 -15.94 6.65 -5.02
N THR A 13 -15.10 7.29 -5.81
CA THR A 13 -15.44 8.54 -6.51
C THR A 13 -15.35 8.35 -8.00
N ASP A 14 -15.83 9.35 -8.72
CA ASP A 14 -15.43 9.54 -10.11
C ASP A 14 -13.91 9.66 -10.21
N PHE A 15 -13.39 9.46 -11.41
CA PHE A 15 -11.96 9.62 -11.71
C PHE A 15 -11.47 11.03 -11.34
N PRO A 16 -10.21 11.17 -10.91
CA PRO A 16 -9.69 12.43 -10.43
C PRO A 16 -9.63 13.45 -11.57
N LYS A 17 -9.98 14.70 -11.23
CA LYS A 17 -9.79 15.86 -12.12
C LYS A 17 -8.41 16.49 -11.97
N SER A 18 -7.48 15.78 -11.34
CA SER A 18 -6.08 16.14 -11.11
C SER A 18 -5.16 15.06 -11.66
N TRP A 19 -3.86 15.33 -11.69
CA TRP A 19 -2.86 14.32 -11.99
C TRP A 19 -2.96 13.12 -11.03
N SER A 20 -2.71 11.92 -11.57
CA SER A 20 -2.68 10.65 -10.83
C SER A 20 -1.67 9.70 -11.49
N PHE A 21 -1.60 8.43 -11.05
CA PHE A 21 -0.86 7.40 -11.78
C PHE A 21 -1.34 7.17 -13.23
N LEU A 22 -2.50 7.70 -13.61
CA LEU A 22 -3.01 7.70 -14.98
C LEU A 22 -2.64 8.99 -15.75
N TRP A 23 -1.58 9.68 -15.30
CA TRP A 23 -1.10 10.94 -15.87
C TRP A 23 -2.13 12.08 -15.75
N SER A 24 -2.35 12.85 -16.82
CA SER A 24 -3.30 13.96 -16.80
C SER A 24 -4.77 13.49 -16.79
N PRO A 25 -5.73 14.31 -16.32
CA PRO A 25 -7.15 13.96 -16.35
C PRO A 25 -7.65 13.59 -17.75
N GLU A 26 -7.16 14.27 -18.79
CA GLU A 26 -7.53 14.00 -20.18
C GLU A 26 -7.04 12.63 -20.67
N GLU A 27 -5.90 12.16 -20.17
CA GLU A 27 -5.38 10.83 -20.47
C GLU A 27 -6.12 9.75 -19.67
N ALA A 28 -6.41 10.03 -18.40
CA ALA A 28 -7.21 9.15 -17.55
C ALA A 28 -8.61 8.92 -18.11
N GLU A 29 -9.26 9.93 -18.70
CA GLU A 29 -10.57 9.80 -19.35
C GLU A 29 -10.54 8.88 -20.59
N LYS A 30 -9.39 8.79 -21.28
CA LYS A 30 -9.21 8.03 -22.53
C LYS A 30 -8.94 6.53 -22.33
N ILE A 31 -8.71 6.07 -21.10
CA ILE A 31 -8.51 4.64 -20.86
C ILE A 31 -9.81 3.87 -21.15
N SER A 32 -9.69 2.57 -21.44
CA SER A 32 -10.85 1.74 -21.75
C SER A 32 -11.80 1.59 -20.55
N GLU A 33 -13.10 1.42 -20.83
CA GLU A 33 -14.09 1.13 -19.78
C GLU A 33 -13.74 -0.14 -18.98
N GLU A 34 -13.18 -1.16 -19.64
CA GLU A 34 -12.67 -2.38 -18.95
C GLU A 34 -11.64 -2.03 -17.87
N HIS A 35 -10.77 -1.05 -18.09
CA HIS A 35 -9.80 -0.61 -17.09
C HIS A 35 -10.45 0.25 -16.02
N LYS A 36 -11.39 1.14 -16.40
CA LYS A 36 -12.13 1.96 -15.43
C LYS A 36 -12.90 1.12 -14.42
N ASP A 37 -13.49 0.01 -14.85
CA ASP A 37 -14.19 -0.93 -13.95
C ASP A 37 -13.25 -1.58 -12.91
N GLN A 38 -11.95 -1.58 -13.18
CA GLN A 38 -10.92 -2.18 -12.33
C GLN A 38 -10.15 -1.17 -11.49
N ILE A 39 -10.39 0.14 -11.64
CA ILE A 39 -9.67 1.21 -10.94
C ILE A 39 -10.68 2.08 -10.20
N HIS A 40 -10.55 2.12 -8.88
CA HIS A 40 -11.47 2.84 -8.01
C HIS A 40 -10.70 3.84 -7.15
N PHE A 41 -10.82 5.11 -7.51
CA PHE A 41 -10.33 6.20 -6.66
C PHE A 41 -11.23 6.35 -5.44
N LEU A 42 -10.63 6.62 -4.28
CA LEU A 42 -11.36 6.73 -3.03
C LEU A 42 -11.51 8.19 -2.60
N ASN A 43 -12.69 8.52 -2.08
CA ASN A 43 -12.91 9.83 -1.47
C ASN A 43 -12.04 10.01 -0.22
N LYS A 44 -12.10 11.21 0.37
CA LYS A 44 -11.33 11.55 1.57
C LYS A 44 -11.50 10.53 2.71
N LYS A 45 -12.73 10.08 2.98
CA LYS A 45 -13.00 9.13 4.05
C LYS A 45 -12.44 7.73 3.73
N GLY A 46 -12.58 7.26 2.50
CA GLY A 46 -11.96 6.01 2.07
C GLY A 46 -10.43 6.06 2.15
N THR A 47 -9.83 7.19 1.77
CA THR A 47 -8.39 7.43 1.89
C THR A 47 -7.92 7.40 3.33
N GLU A 48 -8.65 8.06 4.24
CA GLU A 48 -8.36 8.02 5.67
C GLU A 48 -8.42 6.60 6.23
N ILE A 49 -9.43 5.81 5.86
CA ILE A 49 -9.56 4.40 6.30
C ILE A 49 -8.37 3.56 5.82
N VAL A 50 -7.99 3.64 4.54
CA VAL A 50 -6.84 2.88 4.00
C VAL A 50 -5.55 3.26 4.72
N LYS A 51 -5.35 4.57 4.93
CA LYS A 51 -4.17 5.09 5.63
C LYS A 51 -4.13 4.67 7.09
N GLU A 52 -5.25 4.76 7.81
CA GLU A 52 -5.35 4.30 9.20
C GLU A 52 -5.10 2.79 9.30
N TYR A 53 -5.63 2.00 8.37
CA TYR A 53 -5.42 0.56 8.34
C TYR A 53 -3.93 0.22 8.14
N LEU A 54 -3.28 0.83 7.13
CA LEU A 54 -1.84 0.65 6.89
C LEU A 54 -1.01 1.09 8.11
N ASN A 55 -1.30 2.26 8.70
CA ASN A 55 -0.57 2.75 9.88
C ASN A 55 -0.74 1.85 11.10
N SER A 56 -1.97 1.37 11.35
CA SER A 56 -2.29 0.48 12.47
C SER A 56 -1.56 -0.86 12.38
N SER A 57 -1.23 -1.30 11.16
CA SER A 57 -0.50 -2.54 10.92
C SER A 57 0.94 -2.49 11.43
N LYS A 58 1.50 -1.30 11.68
CA LYS A 58 2.92 -1.05 11.99
C LYS A 58 3.90 -1.63 10.96
N MET A 59 3.43 -1.87 9.73
CA MET A 59 4.23 -2.45 8.66
C MET A 59 5.40 -1.57 8.26
N LEU A 60 5.21 -0.26 8.22
CA LEU A 60 6.19 0.69 7.72
C LEU A 60 6.93 1.38 8.87
N VAL A 61 8.23 1.60 8.68
CA VAL A 61 9.06 2.42 9.56
C VAL A 61 9.96 3.33 8.72
N TYR A 62 9.98 4.63 9.07
CA TYR A 62 10.97 5.55 8.54
C TYR A 62 12.28 5.34 9.31
N SER A 63 13.13 4.43 8.84
CA SER A 63 14.50 4.33 9.36
C SER A 63 15.45 5.24 8.57
N THR A 64 16.55 5.65 9.16
CA THR A 64 17.64 6.35 8.47
C THR A 64 18.90 5.48 8.58
N GLY A 65 19.50 5.10 7.46
CA GLY A 65 20.64 4.18 7.45
C GLY A 65 21.04 3.70 6.05
N THR A 66 22.19 3.05 5.94
CA THR A 66 22.77 2.60 4.66
C THR A 66 22.19 1.27 4.14
N ASP A 67 21.53 0.50 5.02
CA ASP A 67 20.90 -0.78 4.69
C ASP A 67 19.38 -0.66 4.92
N TRP A 68 18.83 0.37 4.31
CA TRP A 68 17.46 0.82 4.55
C TRP A 68 16.44 -0.17 3.98
N SER A 69 15.36 -0.38 4.75
CA SER A 69 14.13 -1.04 4.33
C SER A 69 12.96 -0.18 4.82
N PRO A 70 11.89 -0.03 4.01
CA PRO A 70 10.69 0.67 4.44
C PRO A 70 9.90 -0.14 5.48
N PHE A 71 10.17 -1.45 5.58
CA PHE A 71 9.43 -2.34 6.46
C PHE A 71 10.01 -2.34 7.87
N THR A 72 9.13 -2.42 8.86
CA THR A 72 9.51 -2.67 10.25
C THR A 72 10.38 -3.94 10.32
N LYS A 73 11.49 -3.87 11.05
CA LYS A 73 12.44 -4.98 11.13
C LYS A 73 11.74 -6.26 11.59
N GLY A 74 11.85 -7.32 10.77
CA GLY A 74 11.26 -8.62 11.05
C GLY A 74 9.75 -8.69 10.81
N TYR A 75 9.15 -7.69 10.16
CA TYR A 75 7.72 -7.71 9.81
C TYR A 75 7.42 -8.81 8.79
N PHE A 76 8.27 -8.93 7.77
CA PHE A 76 8.16 -9.97 6.75
C PHE A 76 9.29 -10.98 6.89
N LYS A 77 9.00 -12.26 6.67
CA LYS A 77 10.02 -13.31 6.60
C LYS A 77 10.84 -13.20 5.31
N THR A 78 10.20 -12.81 4.22
CA THR A 78 10.81 -12.75 2.89
C THR A 78 10.74 -11.33 2.36
N GLU A 79 11.89 -10.77 1.97
CA GLU A 79 11.98 -9.48 1.29
C GLU A 79 12.71 -9.63 -0.04
N LYS A 80 12.26 -8.90 -1.06
CA LYS A 80 12.88 -8.79 -2.39
C LYS A 80 12.99 -7.32 -2.76
N LYS A 81 14.01 -6.99 -3.55
CA LYS A 81 14.18 -5.63 -4.10
C LYS A 81 14.22 -5.67 -5.62
N PHE A 82 13.82 -4.59 -6.26
CA PHE A 82 13.97 -4.37 -7.70
C PHE A 82 14.34 -2.92 -7.96
N GLN A 83 15.37 -2.69 -8.78
CA GLN A 83 15.78 -1.36 -9.19
C GLN A 83 15.14 -1.05 -10.54
N ILE A 84 14.35 0.01 -10.59
CA ILE A 84 13.80 0.55 -11.83
C ILE A 84 14.92 1.29 -12.56
N SER A 85 15.04 1.03 -13.86
CA SER A 85 15.97 1.69 -14.77
C SER A 85 15.22 2.13 -16.03
N MET A 86 15.84 2.98 -16.87
CA MET A 86 15.20 3.56 -18.05
C MET A 86 14.65 2.51 -19.04
N ASP A 87 15.27 1.33 -19.14
CA ASP A 87 14.91 0.30 -20.13
C ASP A 87 14.28 -0.96 -19.50
N CYS A 88 13.68 -0.84 -18.32
CA CYS A 88 13.23 -2.02 -17.55
C CYS A 88 11.79 -2.46 -17.81
N ASP A 89 11.04 -1.93 -18.79
CA ASP A 89 9.59 -2.18 -18.94
C ASP A 89 9.21 -3.67 -18.95
N SER A 90 9.94 -4.50 -19.72
CA SER A 90 9.71 -5.94 -19.75
C SER A 90 10.11 -6.62 -18.44
N GLU A 91 11.21 -6.17 -17.84
CA GLU A 91 11.78 -6.75 -16.62
C GLU A 91 10.91 -6.48 -15.40
N ILE A 92 10.42 -5.25 -15.23
CA ILE A 92 9.57 -4.87 -14.11
C ILE A 92 8.22 -5.57 -14.20
N LYS A 93 7.59 -5.62 -15.38
CA LYS A 93 6.32 -6.35 -15.58
C LYS A 93 6.48 -7.83 -15.26
N LYS A 94 7.58 -8.44 -15.71
CA LYS A 94 7.93 -9.84 -15.40
C LYS A 94 8.21 -10.03 -13.91
N TRP A 95 8.89 -9.08 -13.27
CA TRP A 95 9.17 -9.13 -11.84
C TRP A 95 7.89 -9.05 -11.00
N LEU A 96 7.00 -8.10 -11.29
CA LEU A 96 5.69 -7.95 -10.66
C LEU A 96 4.81 -9.19 -10.88
N TYR A 97 4.79 -9.76 -12.09
CA TYR A 97 4.10 -11.01 -12.38
C TYR A 97 4.61 -12.16 -11.50
N ASN A 98 5.93 -12.27 -11.33
CA ASN A 98 6.57 -13.32 -10.53
C ASN A 98 6.40 -13.14 -9.01
N LEU A 99 5.75 -12.07 -8.55
CA LEU A 99 5.34 -11.95 -7.15
C LEU A 99 4.20 -12.92 -6.79
N GLY A 100 3.48 -13.45 -7.80
CA GLY A 100 2.47 -14.49 -7.62
C GLY A 100 1.13 -14.00 -7.10
N ILE A 101 0.85 -12.70 -7.22
CA ILE A 101 -0.44 -12.10 -6.85
C ILE A 101 -1.42 -12.32 -8.03
N PRO A 102 -2.65 -12.84 -7.79
CA PRO A 102 -3.64 -13.03 -8.85
C PRO A 102 -4.02 -11.73 -9.55
N PHE A 103 -4.17 -11.74 -10.87
CA PHE A 103 -4.46 -10.54 -11.65
C PHE A 103 -5.77 -9.86 -11.31
N ASP A 104 -6.78 -10.63 -10.89
CA ASP A 104 -8.11 -10.16 -10.49
C ASP A 104 -8.18 -9.74 -9.02
N LYS A 105 -7.10 -9.94 -8.24
CA LYS A 105 -7.04 -9.52 -6.84
C LYS A 105 -7.04 -8.00 -6.76
N TYR A 106 -8.02 -7.45 -6.07
CA TYR A 106 -8.01 -6.04 -5.68
C TYR A 106 -6.98 -5.79 -4.58
N VAL A 107 -6.26 -4.69 -4.73
CA VAL A 107 -5.21 -4.19 -3.84
C VAL A 107 -5.45 -2.71 -3.58
N PHE A 108 -4.86 -2.21 -2.50
CA PHE A 108 -4.87 -0.80 -2.13
C PHE A 108 -3.54 -0.16 -2.47
N VAL A 109 -3.58 1.08 -2.96
CA VAL A 109 -2.44 1.97 -3.11
C VAL A 109 -2.65 3.12 -2.15
N GLU A 110 -1.75 3.27 -1.18
CA GLU A 110 -1.67 4.43 -0.29
C GLU A 110 -0.53 5.32 -0.75
N SER A 111 -0.80 6.62 -0.86
CA SER A 111 0.09 7.66 -1.41
C SER A 111 0.20 7.69 -2.96
N ASP A 112 -0.93 7.85 -3.66
CA ASP A 112 -0.94 8.23 -5.09
C ASP A 112 -0.71 9.74 -5.28
N ASN A 113 -0.23 10.13 -6.47
CA ASN A 113 0.05 11.52 -6.85
C ASN A 113 -1.19 12.44 -6.77
N SER A 114 -2.41 11.91 -6.84
CA SER A 114 -3.65 12.67 -6.65
C SER A 114 -3.97 13.01 -5.19
N GLY A 115 -3.23 12.44 -4.23
CA GLY A 115 -3.52 12.52 -2.80
C GLY A 115 -4.69 11.65 -2.34
N GLN A 116 -5.18 10.75 -3.20
CA GLN A 116 -6.24 9.80 -2.89
C GLN A 116 -5.67 8.39 -2.78
N ALA A 117 -6.21 7.58 -1.87
CA ALA A 117 -5.96 6.15 -1.94
C ALA A 117 -6.73 5.54 -3.12
N ILE A 118 -6.21 4.46 -3.67
CA ILE A 118 -6.80 3.79 -4.84
C ILE A 118 -7.01 2.33 -4.48
N MET A 119 -8.15 1.79 -4.89
CA MET A 119 -8.39 0.35 -4.93
C MET A 119 -8.43 -0.09 -6.39
N LEU A 120 -7.53 -1.00 -6.78
CA LEU A 120 -7.49 -1.50 -8.16
C LEU A 120 -7.03 -2.95 -8.23
N THR A 121 -7.22 -3.60 -9.39
CA THR A 121 -6.73 -4.97 -9.56
C THR A 121 -5.21 -5.01 -9.74
N TRP A 122 -4.59 -6.12 -9.35
CA TRP A 122 -3.15 -6.33 -9.58
C TRP A 122 -2.77 -6.27 -11.07
N LYS A 123 -3.69 -6.68 -11.96
CA LYS A 123 -3.56 -6.47 -13.42
C LYS A 123 -3.31 -5.00 -13.76
N MET A 124 -4.05 -4.08 -13.13
CA MET A 124 -3.93 -2.64 -13.37
C MET A 124 -2.63 -2.07 -12.79
N VAL A 125 -2.14 -2.58 -11.66
CA VAL A 125 -0.81 -2.21 -11.12
C VAL A 125 0.29 -2.52 -12.15
N ILE A 126 0.29 -3.73 -12.72
CA ILE A 126 1.28 -4.11 -13.74
C ILE A 126 1.10 -3.28 -15.02
N LYS A 127 -0.15 -3.04 -15.43
CA LYS A 127 -0.46 -2.31 -16.66
C LYS A 127 0.02 -0.86 -16.62
N TYR A 128 -0.15 -0.20 -15.48
CA TYR A 128 0.11 1.22 -15.28
C TYR A 128 1.30 1.52 -14.36
N TRP A 129 2.23 0.57 -14.26
CA TRP A 129 3.39 0.67 -13.37
C TRP A 129 4.18 1.97 -13.57
N GLU A 130 4.31 2.44 -14.80
CA GLU A 130 5.13 3.61 -15.16
C GLU A 130 4.58 4.90 -14.51
N GLY A 131 3.26 5.08 -14.52
CA GLY A 131 2.65 6.22 -13.84
C GLY A 131 2.58 6.07 -12.32
N MET A 132 2.60 4.83 -11.81
CA MET A 132 2.64 4.56 -10.37
C MET A 132 4.02 4.82 -9.77
N PHE A 133 5.08 4.30 -10.39
CA PHE A 133 6.44 4.27 -9.85
C PHE A 133 7.30 5.36 -10.48
N TRP A 134 6.84 6.61 -10.36
CA TRP A 134 7.49 7.77 -10.96
C TRP A 134 8.11 8.69 -9.90
N ASP A 135 7.28 9.30 -9.05
CA ASP A 135 7.71 10.48 -8.27
C ASP A 135 7.58 10.35 -6.76
N THR A 136 6.49 9.77 -6.27
CA THR A 136 6.17 9.77 -4.83
C THR A 136 6.30 8.38 -4.25
N ASP A 137 6.80 8.28 -3.01
CA ASP A 137 6.75 7.04 -2.24
C ASP A 137 5.31 6.53 -2.15
N LEU A 138 5.11 5.24 -2.41
CA LEU A 138 3.78 4.64 -2.30
C LEU A 138 3.84 3.20 -1.79
N THR A 139 2.75 2.76 -1.18
CA THR A 139 2.62 1.39 -0.67
C THR A 139 1.43 0.72 -1.30
N ILE A 140 1.67 -0.44 -1.90
CA ILE A 140 0.65 -1.33 -2.43
C ILE A 140 0.53 -2.56 -1.54
N PHE A 141 -0.68 -2.87 -1.08
CA PHE A 141 -0.93 -3.99 -0.18
C PHE A 141 -2.36 -4.51 -0.37
N ASP A 142 -2.69 -5.66 0.21
CA ASP A 142 -4.07 -6.14 0.26
C ASP A 142 -4.62 -6.21 1.68
N GLY A 143 -5.91 -6.53 1.79
CA GLY A 143 -6.58 -6.62 3.06
C GLY A 143 -5.95 -7.63 4.05
N SER A 144 -5.15 -8.59 3.59
CA SER A 144 -4.57 -9.60 4.47
C SER A 144 -3.33 -9.09 5.22
N LEU A 145 -2.72 -7.99 4.78
CA LEU A 145 -1.44 -7.47 5.30
C LEU A 145 -0.32 -8.52 5.33
N ASN A 146 -0.44 -9.61 4.54
CA ASN A 146 0.55 -10.68 4.51
C ASN A 146 1.73 -10.36 3.58
N TRP A 147 1.58 -9.31 2.78
CA TRP A 147 2.59 -8.80 1.86
C TRP A 147 2.37 -7.31 1.62
N ALA A 148 3.41 -6.63 1.16
CA ALA A 148 3.33 -5.29 0.61
C ALA A 148 4.43 -5.05 -0.42
N LEU A 149 4.12 -4.19 -1.39
CA LEU A 149 5.07 -3.62 -2.34
C LEU A 149 5.20 -2.14 -2.02
N PHE A 150 6.39 -1.71 -1.61
CA PHE A 150 6.71 -0.31 -1.37
C PHE A 150 7.56 0.20 -2.53
N TYR A 151 7.19 1.35 -3.08
CA TYR A 151 8.01 2.11 -4.01
C TYR A 151 8.68 3.26 -3.27
N TYR A 152 10.00 3.31 -3.37
CA TYR A 152 10.83 4.42 -2.93
C TYR A 152 11.16 5.29 -4.13
N HIS A 153 10.93 6.60 -4.01
CA HIS A 153 11.06 7.59 -5.10
C HIS A 153 12.45 7.63 -5.77
N GLU A 154 13.48 7.04 -5.16
CA GLU A 154 14.77 6.77 -5.82
C GLU A 154 14.74 5.52 -6.75
N SER A 155 13.61 5.29 -7.43
CA SER A 155 13.45 4.22 -8.42
C SER A 155 13.65 2.80 -7.85
N GLN A 156 13.32 2.56 -6.58
CA GLN A 156 13.51 1.24 -5.95
C GLN A 156 12.22 0.65 -5.39
N LEU A 157 11.95 -0.60 -5.73
CA LEU A 157 10.84 -1.37 -5.20
C LEU A 157 11.32 -2.34 -4.11
N PHE A 158 10.53 -2.44 -3.05
CA PHE A 158 10.69 -3.38 -1.95
C PHE A 158 9.43 -4.22 -1.84
N PHE A 159 9.56 -5.54 -1.95
CA PHE A 159 8.45 -6.45 -1.76
C PHE A 159 8.69 -7.31 -0.54
N GLY A 160 7.85 -7.16 0.47
CA GLY A 160 7.84 -7.98 1.67
C GLY A 160 6.66 -8.95 1.64
N LYS A 161 6.86 -10.19 2.10
CA LYS A 161 5.78 -11.16 2.28
C LYS A 161 6.03 -12.15 3.42
N ASP A 162 4.99 -12.90 3.74
CA ASP A 162 4.95 -13.85 4.85
C ASP A 162 5.07 -13.07 6.17
N ASN A 163 3.99 -12.38 6.53
CA ASN A 163 3.91 -11.52 7.70
C ASN A 163 4.13 -12.34 8.99
N LEU A 164 5.06 -11.89 9.82
CA LEU A 164 5.43 -12.48 11.12
C LEU A 164 4.89 -11.65 12.30
N PHE A 165 4.29 -10.50 12.03
CA PHE A 165 3.76 -9.59 13.02
C PHE A 165 2.45 -10.14 13.61
N ASP A 166 2.54 -10.56 14.87
CA ASP A 166 1.39 -11.00 15.63
C ASP A 166 0.64 -9.78 16.20
N GLN A 167 -0.44 -9.40 15.51
CA GLN A 167 -1.29 -8.28 15.91
C GLN A 167 -1.97 -8.51 17.26
N GLU A 168 -2.30 -9.76 17.59
CA GLU A 168 -2.98 -10.12 18.84
C GLU A 168 -2.02 -9.98 20.03
N ALA A 169 -0.81 -10.53 19.89
CA ALA A 169 0.24 -10.38 20.91
C ALA A 169 0.61 -8.90 21.15
N GLU A 170 0.68 -8.08 20.10
CA GLU A 170 0.93 -6.65 20.25
C GLU A 170 -0.24 -5.93 20.93
N PHE A 171 -1.49 -6.30 20.62
CA PHE A 171 -2.66 -5.75 21.29
C PHE A 171 -2.66 -6.07 22.79
N GLU A 172 -2.40 -7.33 23.17
CA GLU A 172 -2.31 -7.76 24.56
C GLU A 172 -1.23 -6.98 25.32
N LYS A 173 -0.05 -6.83 24.73
CA LYS A 173 1.06 -6.05 25.28
C LYS A 173 0.69 -4.58 25.51
N ASN A 174 0.00 -3.94 24.56
CA ASN A 174 -0.47 -2.56 24.73
C ASN A 174 -1.51 -2.46 25.86
N LEU A 175 -2.36 -3.47 26.01
CA LEU A 175 -3.38 -3.51 27.06
C LEU A 175 -2.74 -3.65 28.45
N GLU A 176 -1.69 -4.46 28.59
CA GLU A 176 -0.88 -4.53 29.82
C GLU A 176 -0.15 -3.23 30.14
N GLN A 177 0.49 -2.59 29.14
CA GLN A 177 1.16 -1.31 29.33
C GLN A 177 0.21 -0.21 29.80
N ASN A 178 -1.00 -0.14 29.22
CA ASN A 178 -2.02 0.82 29.63
C ASN A 178 -2.52 0.56 31.07
N LYS A 179 -2.67 -0.70 31.47
CA LYS A 179 -2.98 -1.04 32.87
C LYS A 179 -1.88 -0.53 33.81
N LEU A 180 -0.62 -0.81 33.49
CA LEU A 180 0.53 -0.38 34.29
C LEU A 180 0.62 1.16 34.39
N LEU A 181 0.43 1.88 33.27
CA LEU A 181 0.41 3.34 33.25
C LEU A 181 -0.69 3.92 34.15
N ASN A 182 -1.87 3.30 34.17
CA ASN A 182 -2.97 3.73 35.04
C ASN A 182 -2.65 3.45 36.51
N GLU A 183 -2.02 2.33 36.84
CA GLU A 183 -1.55 2.06 38.21
C GLU A 183 -0.51 3.08 38.67
N ILE A 184 0.47 3.41 37.83
CA ILE A 184 1.48 4.44 38.12
C ILE A 184 0.81 5.80 38.36
N LYS A 185 -0.12 6.21 37.49
CA LYS A 185 -0.88 7.47 37.65
C LYS A 185 -1.65 7.52 38.96
N ASN A 186 -2.22 6.39 39.40
CA ASN A 186 -2.95 6.31 40.67
C ASN A 186 -2.04 6.33 41.89
N ARG A 187 -0.77 5.92 41.78
CA ARG A 187 0.22 5.98 42.89
C ARG A 187 0.86 7.35 43.06
N ILE A 188 0.86 8.18 42.00
CA ILE A 188 1.44 9.53 41.99
C ILE A 188 0.40 10.61 42.33
N LYS A 189 -0.89 10.24 42.38
CA LYS A 189 -1.99 11.07 42.88
C LYS A 189 -2.09 10.99 44.40
#